data_AF-A0A954F8M3-F1
#
_entry.id   AF-A0A954F8M3-F1
#
_cell.length_a   1.000
_cell.length_b   1.000
_cell.length_c   1.000
_cell.angle_alpha   90.00
_cell.angle_beta   90.00
_cell.angle_gamma   90.00
#
_symmetry.space_group_name_H-M   'P 1'
#
loop_
_entity.id
_entity.type
_entity.pdbx_description
1 polymer ?
#
loop_
_entity_poly.entity_id
_entity_poly.type
_entity_poly.pdbx_seq_one_letter_code
_entity_poly.pdbx_strand_id
1 'polypeptide(L)'
;MISLNMRFLLFAATLLLVCSSSLKAEEAAKLSEEPITEADREHWSFQPIKRPALPVIKNQTWSRTPVDHFILAELEVKSLEPAPEASRTTLIRRLYFDVIGLPPMPEEVEAFLADQSPHAYEKLVDRLLSSKHYGERWAQHWLDLARFAETDGYEHDKVRPDAWKFRDWVIKALNDD
;
A
#
# COMPACT_ATOMS: atom_id res chain seq x y z
N MET A 1 -9.57 79.24 20.14
CA MET A 1 -10.07 77.88 19.81
C MET A 1 -8.90 76.88 19.70
N ILE A 2 -8.24 76.55 20.81
CA ILE A 2 -7.04 75.65 20.84
C ILE A 2 -7.27 74.43 21.77
N SER A 3 -8.51 74.16 22.17
CA SER A 3 -8.83 73.17 23.22
C SER A 3 -9.18 71.75 22.71
N LEU A 4 -9.33 71.53 21.39
CA LEU A 4 -9.86 70.26 20.89
C LEU A 4 -8.79 69.22 20.46
N ASN A 5 -7.54 69.62 20.21
CA ASN A 5 -6.50 68.70 19.70
C ASN A 5 -5.75 67.92 20.79
N MET A 6 -5.72 68.39 22.04
CA MET A 6 -4.89 67.75 23.07
C MET A 6 -5.54 66.49 23.67
N ARG A 7 -6.88 66.43 23.70
CA ARG A 7 -7.62 65.25 24.18
C ARG A 7 -7.63 64.09 23.17
N PHE A 8 -7.56 64.38 21.87
CA PHE A 8 -7.46 63.36 20.82
C PHE A 8 -6.07 62.70 20.78
N LEU A 9 -5.01 63.49 21.00
CA LEU A 9 -3.63 62.99 21.08
C LEU A 9 -3.38 62.11 22.32
N LEU A 10 -3.99 62.43 23.46
CA LEU A 10 -3.87 61.62 24.68
C LEU A 10 -4.65 60.29 24.60
N PHE A 11 -5.76 60.22 23.87
CA PHE A 11 -6.50 58.97 23.64
C PHE A 11 -5.82 58.04 22.62
N ALA A 12 -5.19 58.60 21.59
CA ALA A 12 -4.41 57.82 20.63
C ALA A 12 -3.15 57.21 21.28
N ALA A 13 -2.49 57.95 22.19
CA ALA A 13 -1.30 57.48 22.89
C ALA A 13 -1.59 56.35 23.90
N THR A 14 -2.75 56.36 24.58
CA THR A 14 -3.16 55.27 25.49
C THR A 14 -3.65 54.04 24.73
N LEU A 15 -4.30 54.20 23.57
CA LEU A 15 -4.70 53.07 22.73
C LEU A 15 -3.48 52.36 22.11
N LEU A 16 -2.45 53.11 21.72
CA LEU A 16 -1.17 52.57 21.24
C LEU A 16 -0.38 51.85 22.34
N LEU A 17 -0.42 52.33 23.59
CA LEU A 17 0.25 51.66 24.71
C LEU A 17 -0.45 50.33 25.08
N VAL A 18 -1.79 50.27 25.07
CA VAL A 18 -2.55 49.06 25.39
C VAL A 18 -2.45 48.00 24.28
N CYS A 19 -2.36 48.40 23.01
CA CYS A 19 -2.07 47.47 21.91
C CYS A 19 -0.65 46.89 21.94
N SER A 20 0.32 47.58 22.54
CA SER A 20 1.70 47.08 22.61
C SER A 20 1.91 45.97 23.65
N SER A 21 1.03 45.84 24.64
CA SER A 21 1.10 44.78 25.66
C SER A 21 0.43 43.45 25.25
N SER A 22 -0.41 43.44 24.21
CA SER A 22 -1.05 42.21 23.68
C SER A 22 -0.37 41.66 22.42
N LEU A 23 0.70 42.32 21.93
CA LEU A 23 1.62 41.78 20.93
C LEU A 23 2.96 41.42 21.56
N LYS A 24 2.94 40.74 22.71
CA LYS A 24 3.95 39.69 22.88
C LYS A 24 3.47 38.57 21.98
N ALA A 25 3.97 38.59 20.74
CA ALA A 25 4.01 37.40 19.90
C ALA A 25 4.50 36.29 20.83
N GLU A 26 3.60 35.35 21.12
CA GLU A 26 3.91 34.11 21.80
C GLU A 26 5.09 33.55 21.02
N GLU A 27 6.27 33.67 21.63
CA GLU A 27 7.57 33.36 21.05
C GLU A 27 7.43 31.99 20.43
N ALA A 28 7.34 31.95 19.09
CA ALA A 28 6.91 30.78 18.32
C ALA A 28 7.49 29.54 18.99
N ALA A 29 6.63 28.79 19.69
CA ALA A 29 7.08 27.74 20.59
C ALA A 29 8.04 26.87 19.79
N LYS A 30 9.34 26.99 20.07
CA LYS A 30 10.36 26.23 19.37
C LYS A 30 9.96 24.79 19.61
N LEU A 31 9.47 24.13 18.57
CA LEU A 31 9.22 22.71 18.61
C LEU A 31 10.57 22.07 18.92
N SER A 32 10.81 21.76 20.19
CA SER A 32 11.97 21.03 20.62
C SER A 32 11.68 19.59 20.28
N GLU A 33 12.31 19.07 19.24
CA GLU A 33 12.31 17.63 19.01
C GLU A 33 12.97 16.96 20.21
N GLU A 34 12.28 15.99 20.79
CA GLU A 34 12.86 15.18 21.86
C GLU A 34 14.08 14.43 21.30
N PRO A 35 15.16 14.29 22.09
CA PRO A 35 16.33 13.58 21.62
C PRO A 35 15.99 12.11 21.38
N ILE A 36 16.46 11.55 20.26
CA ILE A 36 16.35 10.11 19.96
C ILE A 36 17.01 9.33 21.09
N THR A 37 16.20 8.58 21.82
CA THR A 37 16.62 7.74 22.94
C THR A 37 17.21 6.42 22.45
N GLU A 38 17.82 5.64 23.35
CA GLU A 38 18.27 4.30 22.99
C GLU A 38 17.08 3.37 22.67
N ALA A 39 15.97 3.51 23.37
CA ALA A 39 14.75 2.74 23.10
C ALA A 39 14.19 3.01 21.69
N ASP A 40 14.31 4.25 21.20
CA ASP A 40 13.92 4.58 19.82
C ASP A 40 14.80 3.84 18.81
N ARG A 41 16.10 3.67 19.11
CA ARG A 41 17.04 2.91 18.26
C ARG A 41 16.77 1.41 18.30
N GLU A 42 16.19 0.89 19.37
CA GLU A 42 15.80 -0.51 19.51
C GLU A 42 14.56 -0.89 18.68
N HIS A 43 13.85 0.08 18.09
CA HIS A 43 12.69 -0.21 17.24
C HIS A 43 13.05 -1.15 16.09
N TRP A 44 12.21 -2.16 15.85
CA TRP A 44 12.50 -3.29 14.96
C TRP A 44 12.92 -2.89 13.54
N SER A 45 12.41 -1.77 13.02
CA SER A 45 12.72 -1.26 11.67
C SER A 45 14.11 -0.65 11.55
N PHE A 46 14.75 -0.28 12.67
CA PHE A 46 16.11 0.27 12.71
C PHE A 46 17.16 -0.79 13.04
N GLN A 47 16.72 -1.99 13.41
CA GLN A 47 17.61 -3.11 13.68
C GLN A 47 18.08 -3.75 12.37
N PRO A 48 19.33 -4.22 12.30
CA PRO A 48 19.82 -4.91 11.12
C PRO A 48 19.03 -6.21 10.88
N ILE A 49 18.69 -6.47 9.61
CA ILE A 49 18.00 -7.70 9.20
C ILE A 49 18.92 -8.89 9.48
N LYS A 50 18.47 -9.82 10.32
CA LYS A 50 19.16 -11.08 10.60
C LYS A 50 18.45 -12.21 9.86
N ARG A 51 19.22 -13.12 9.27
CA ARG A 51 18.68 -14.36 8.67
C ARG A 51 18.64 -15.44 9.77
N PRO A 52 17.46 -15.80 10.30
CA PRO A 52 17.36 -16.84 11.31
C PRO A 52 17.70 -18.22 10.72
N ALA A 53 18.13 -19.14 11.57
CA ALA A 53 18.25 -20.55 11.19
C ALA A 53 16.87 -21.13 10.86
N LEU A 54 16.84 -22.09 9.94
CA LEU A 54 15.59 -22.76 9.58
C LEU A 54 15.12 -23.68 10.71
N PRO A 55 13.81 -23.68 11.04
CA PRO A 55 13.24 -24.64 11.97
C PRO A 55 13.46 -26.08 11.49
N VAL A 56 13.65 -26.98 12.46
CA VAL A 56 13.67 -28.42 12.21
C VAL A 56 12.23 -28.90 12.08
N ILE A 57 11.90 -29.48 10.94
CA ILE A 57 10.58 -29.99 10.57
C ILE A 57 10.63 -31.50 10.37
N LYS A 58 9.53 -32.21 10.62
CA LYS A 58 9.44 -33.66 10.39
C LYS A 58 9.28 -33.97 8.90
N ASN A 59 8.40 -33.26 8.20
CA ASN A 59 8.16 -33.50 6.77
C ASN A 59 9.01 -32.58 5.88
N GLN A 60 10.22 -33.02 5.55
CA GLN A 60 11.12 -32.27 4.67
C GLN A 60 10.68 -32.25 3.19
N THR A 61 9.82 -33.18 2.76
CA THR A 61 9.42 -33.31 1.34
C THR A 61 8.34 -32.32 0.91
N TRP A 62 7.55 -31.79 1.85
CA TRP A 62 6.51 -30.80 1.54
C TRP A 62 7.09 -29.39 1.30
N SER A 63 8.18 -29.05 2.00
CA SER A 63 8.78 -27.71 1.94
C SER A 63 9.51 -27.50 0.61
N ARG A 64 9.09 -26.50 -0.16
CA ARG A 64 9.70 -26.10 -1.45
C ARG A 64 10.62 -24.91 -1.28
N THR A 65 10.35 -24.05 -0.30
CA THR A 65 11.10 -22.83 -0.01
C THR A 65 11.51 -22.76 1.46
N PRO A 66 12.51 -21.93 1.82
CA PRO A 66 12.88 -21.70 3.22
C PRO A 66 11.74 -21.17 4.10
N VAL A 67 10.77 -20.46 3.52
CA VAL A 67 9.59 -19.94 4.25
C VAL A 67 8.68 -21.09 4.70
N ASP A 68 8.57 -22.14 3.88
CA ASP A 68 7.71 -23.29 4.16
C ASP A 68 8.12 -24.02 5.45
N HIS A 69 9.42 -23.97 5.82
CA HIS A 69 9.90 -24.52 7.09
C HIS A 69 9.26 -23.84 8.30
N PHE A 70 9.07 -22.52 8.26
CA PHE A 70 8.45 -21.77 9.35
C PHE A 70 6.95 -22.06 9.45
N ILE A 71 6.28 -22.17 8.29
CA ILE A 71 4.86 -22.52 8.23
C ILE A 71 4.64 -23.93 8.77
N LEU A 72 5.40 -24.90 8.26
CA LEU A 72 5.25 -26.30 8.63
C LEU A 72 5.63 -26.55 10.10
N ALA A 73 6.67 -25.89 10.62
CA ALA A 73 7.02 -25.98 12.04
C ALA A 73 5.84 -25.58 12.94
N GLU A 74 5.16 -24.47 12.62
CA GLU A 74 4.00 -24.00 13.38
C GLU A 74 2.78 -24.94 13.23
N LEU A 75 2.56 -25.51 12.04
CA LEU A 75 1.53 -26.53 11.83
C LEU A 75 1.80 -27.80 12.65
N GLU A 76 3.05 -28.29 12.65
CA GLU A 76 3.46 -29.49 13.40
C GLU A 76 3.30 -29.30 14.92
N VAL A 77 3.63 -28.14 15.46
CA VAL A 77 3.38 -27.79 16.88
C VAL A 77 1.90 -27.86 17.20
N LYS A 78 1.05 -27.39 16.29
CA LYS A 78 -0.41 -27.43 16.42
C LYS A 78 -1.03 -28.77 16.05
N SER A 79 -0.23 -29.77 15.67
CA SER A 79 -0.70 -31.07 15.19
C SER A 79 -1.66 -30.94 13.99
N LEU A 80 -1.39 -29.97 13.13
CA LEU A 80 -2.10 -29.74 11.87
C LEU A 80 -1.25 -30.21 10.69
N GLU A 81 -1.93 -30.65 9.64
CA GLU A 81 -1.29 -31.01 8.37
C GLU A 81 -1.59 -29.94 7.31
N PRO A 82 -0.66 -29.68 6.37
CA PRO A 82 -0.95 -28.83 5.23
C PRO A 82 -2.14 -29.35 4.42
N ALA A 83 -2.95 -28.41 3.91
CA ALA A 83 -4.03 -28.78 3.00
C ALA A 83 -3.46 -29.42 1.72
N PRO A 84 -4.16 -30.42 1.14
CA PRO A 84 -3.74 -31.00 -0.12
C PRO A 84 -3.79 -29.96 -1.24
N GLU A 85 -2.95 -30.15 -2.26
CA GLU A 85 -2.95 -29.29 -3.44
C GLU A 85 -4.32 -29.33 -4.13
N ALA A 86 -4.80 -28.16 -4.56
CA ALA A 86 -6.09 -28.06 -5.22
C ALA A 86 -6.06 -28.78 -6.59
N SER A 87 -7.23 -29.22 -7.07
CA SER A 87 -7.33 -29.82 -8.40
C SER A 87 -6.86 -28.84 -9.48
N ARG A 88 -6.28 -29.34 -10.58
CA ARG A 88 -5.79 -28.50 -11.68
C ARG A 88 -6.86 -27.54 -12.21
N THR A 89 -8.12 -28.00 -12.34
CA THR A 89 -9.25 -27.15 -12.74
C THR A 89 -9.51 -26.02 -11.75
N THR A 90 -9.34 -26.26 -10.44
CA THR A 90 -9.46 -25.22 -9.42
C THR A 90 -8.31 -24.23 -9.48
N LEU A 91 -7.08 -24.72 -9.70
CA LEU A 91 -5.87 -23.89 -9.79
C LEU A 91 -5.95 -22.89 -10.95
N ILE A 92 -6.27 -23.35 -12.17
CA ILE A 92 -6.41 -22.44 -13.31
C ILE A 92 -7.49 -21.39 -13.07
N ARG A 93 -8.65 -21.79 -12.53
CA ARG A 93 -9.73 -20.84 -12.27
C ARG A 93 -9.31 -19.77 -11.26
N ARG A 94 -8.65 -20.17 -10.15
CA ARG A 94 -8.15 -19.23 -9.13
C ARG A 94 -7.14 -18.27 -9.75
N LEU A 95 -6.15 -18.81 -10.45
CA LEU A 95 -5.07 -18.00 -11.02
C LEU A 95 -5.58 -16.95 -12.01
N TYR A 96 -6.55 -17.29 -12.86
CA TYR A 96 -7.19 -16.34 -13.78
C TYR A 96 -7.90 -15.20 -13.05
N PHE A 97 -8.70 -15.49 -12.03
CA PHE A 97 -9.37 -14.45 -11.24
C PHE A 97 -8.39 -13.63 -10.41
N ASP A 98 -7.39 -14.27 -9.81
CA ASP A 98 -6.45 -13.61 -8.92
C ASP A 98 -5.49 -12.69 -9.69
N VAL A 99 -5.00 -13.13 -10.86
CA VAL A 99 -3.98 -12.40 -11.62
C VAL A 99 -4.59 -11.37 -12.57
N ILE A 100 -5.63 -11.75 -13.33
CA ILE A 100 -6.21 -10.88 -14.37
C ILE A 100 -7.68 -10.54 -14.16
N GLY A 101 -8.35 -11.08 -13.12
CA GLY A 101 -9.74 -10.73 -12.79
C GLY A 101 -10.81 -11.31 -13.72
N LEU A 102 -10.44 -12.15 -14.68
CA LEU A 102 -11.34 -12.73 -15.68
C LEU A 102 -11.41 -14.25 -15.52
N PRO A 103 -12.50 -14.94 -15.91
CA PRO A 103 -12.52 -16.40 -15.97
C PRO A 103 -11.66 -16.92 -17.14
N PRO A 104 -11.10 -18.14 -17.05
CA PRO A 104 -10.45 -18.78 -18.18
C PRO A 104 -11.45 -19.18 -19.27
N MET A 105 -11.03 -19.15 -20.52
CA MET A 105 -11.81 -19.73 -21.62
C MET A 105 -11.74 -21.26 -21.59
N PRO A 106 -12.77 -21.98 -22.10
CA PRO A 106 -12.78 -23.44 -22.13
C PRO A 106 -11.51 -24.04 -22.76
N GLU A 107 -11.02 -23.46 -23.86
CA GLU A 107 -9.84 -23.92 -24.58
C GLU A 107 -8.56 -23.75 -23.75
N GLU A 108 -8.50 -22.72 -22.91
CA GLU A 108 -7.36 -22.47 -22.01
C GLU A 108 -7.35 -23.46 -20.84
N VAL A 109 -8.53 -23.85 -20.37
CA VAL A 109 -8.68 -24.92 -19.37
C VAL A 109 -8.21 -26.24 -19.97
N GLU A 110 -8.68 -26.59 -21.16
CA GLU A 110 -8.28 -27.83 -21.84
C GLU A 110 -6.77 -27.87 -22.09
N ALA A 111 -6.18 -26.78 -22.59
CA ALA A 111 -4.75 -26.69 -22.83
C ALA A 111 -3.93 -26.87 -21.53
N PHE A 112 -4.34 -26.22 -20.44
CA PHE A 112 -3.67 -26.38 -19.14
C PHE A 112 -3.85 -27.79 -18.57
N LEU A 113 -5.01 -28.41 -18.70
CA LEU A 113 -5.23 -29.78 -18.22
C LEU A 113 -4.44 -30.81 -19.04
N ALA A 114 -4.22 -30.54 -20.33
CA ALA A 114 -3.42 -31.39 -21.22
C ALA A 114 -1.90 -31.25 -20.99
N ASP A 115 -1.41 -30.10 -20.52
CA ASP A 115 0.02 -29.88 -20.26
C ASP A 115 0.51 -30.68 -19.03
N GLN A 116 1.15 -31.83 -19.29
CA GLN A 116 1.77 -32.70 -18.27
C GLN A 116 3.22 -32.30 -17.94
N SER A 117 3.73 -31.18 -18.47
CA SER A 117 5.07 -30.75 -18.13
C SER A 117 5.17 -30.37 -16.65
N PRO A 118 6.33 -30.60 -16.00
CA PRO A 118 6.54 -30.25 -14.60
C PRO A 118 6.44 -28.74 -14.33
N HIS A 119 6.40 -27.91 -15.38
CA HIS A 119 6.33 -26.45 -15.31
C HIS A 119 5.02 -25.89 -15.88
N ALA A 120 3.98 -26.72 -16.04
CA ALA A 120 2.72 -26.29 -16.63
C ALA A 120 2.07 -25.13 -15.85
N TYR A 121 2.19 -25.14 -14.51
CA TYR A 121 1.65 -24.10 -13.66
C TYR A 121 2.43 -22.79 -13.80
N GLU A 122 3.75 -22.84 -13.74
CA GLU A 122 4.64 -21.67 -13.87
C GLU A 122 4.48 -21.02 -15.25
N LYS A 123 4.42 -21.81 -16.32
CA LYS A 123 4.14 -21.27 -17.67
C LYS A 123 2.79 -20.55 -17.75
N LEU A 124 1.78 -21.07 -17.04
CA LEU A 124 0.47 -20.42 -16.99
C LEU A 124 0.56 -19.09 -16.23
N VAL A 125 1.26 -19.06 -15.09
CA VAL A 125 1.52 -17.84 -14.32
C VAL A 125 2.21 -16.81 -15.19
N ASP A 126 3.32 -17.17 -15.85
CA ASP A 126 4.09 -16.27 -16.71
C ASP A 126 3.23 -15.70 -17.85
N ARG A 127 2.40 -16.54 -18.47
CA ARG A 127 1.46 -16.13 -19.54
C ARG A 127 0.45 -15.10 -19.03
N LEU A 128 -0.09 -15.29 -17.83
CA LEU A 128 -1.08 -14.39 -17.24
C LEU A 128 -0.47 -13.08 -16.77
N LEU A 129 0.73 -13.12 -16.17
CA LEU A 129 1.48 -11.91 -15.81
C LEU A 129 1.87 -11.08 -17.05
N SER A 130 2.15 -11.74 -18.18
CA SER A 130 2.45 -11.08 -19.45
C SER A 130 1.20 -10.54 -20.19
N SER A 131 0.00 -10.78 -19.68
CA SER A 131 -1.25 -10.33 -20.30
C SER A 131 -1.49 -8.85 -20.01
N LYS A 132 -2.00 -8.08 -20.98
CA LYS A 132 -2.39 -6.67 -20.74
C LYS A 132 -3.46 -6.50 -19.65
N HIS A 133 -4.27 -7.54 -19.44
CA HIS A 133 -5.29 -7.58 -18.39
C HIS A 133 -4.68 -7.61 -16.99
N TYR A 134 -3.41 -8.01 -16.84
CA TYR A 134 -2.68 -7.92 -15.58
C TYR A 134 -2.63 -6.48 -15.08
N GLY A 135 -2.12 -5.56 -15.89
CA GLY A 135 -2.05 -4.14 -15.53
C GLY A 135 -3.43 -3.52 -15.30
N GLU A 136 -4.46 -3.93 -16.04
CA GLU A 136 -5.85 -3.49 -15.80
C GLU A 136 -6.35 -3.93 -14.42
N ARG A 137 -6.12 -5.20 -14.06
CA ARG A 137 -6.54 -5.76 -12.78
C ARG A 137 -5.79 -5.13 -11.61
N TRP A 138 -4.46 -5.03 -11.70
CA TRP A 138 -3.62 -4.55 -10.61
C TRP A 138 -3.64 -3.03 -10.46
N ALA A 139 -3.86 -2.29 -11.55
CA ALA A 139 -4.03 -0.84 -11.47
C ALA A 139 -5.24 -0.47 -10.60
N GLN A 140 -6.32 -1.27 -10.61
CA GLN A 140 -7.47 -1.01 -9.75
C GLN A 140 -7.05 -0.95 -8.27
N HIS A 141 -6.31 -1.96 -7.79
CA HIS A 141 -5.86 -2.00 -6.40
C HIS A 141 -4.97 -0.80 -6.03
N TRP A 142 -4.12 -0.38 -6.96
CA TRP A 142 -3.28 0.81 -6.77
C TRP A 142 -4.10 2.12 -6.75
N LEU A 143 -5.03 2.26 -7.69
CA LEU A 143 -5.88 3.43 -7.85
C LEU A 143 -6.85 3.57 -6.66
N ASP A 144 -7.31 2.46 -6.08
CA ASP A 144 -8.10 2.46 -4.85
C ASP A 144 -7.29 3.07 -3.67
N LEU A 145 -6.03 2.67 -3.52
CA LEU A 145 -5.13 3.24 -2.50
C LEU A 145 -4.84 4.71 -2.74
N ALA A 146 -4.65 5.10 -4.00
CA ALA A 146 -4.46 6.49 -4.40
C ALA A 146 -5.74 7.34 -4.29
N ARG A 147 -6.89 6.72 -3.96
CA ARG A 147 -8.22 7.34 -3.96
C ARG A 147 -8.54 8.03 -5.28
N PHE A 148 -8.21 7.34 -6.37
CA PHE A 148 -8.48 7.82 -7.71
C PHE A 148 -9.98 7.97 -7.93
N ALA A 149 -10.37 9.10 -8.52
CA ALA A 149 -11.71 9.36 -8.97
C ALA A 149 -11.66 10.23 -10.23
N GLU A 150 -12.61 10.02 -11.14
CA GLU A 150 -12.78 10.87 -12.33
C GLU A 150 -13.51 12.18 -12.02
N THR A 151 -13.94 12.35 -10.76
CA THR A 151 -14.63 13.53 -10.28
C THR A 151 -14.13 13.93 -8.87
N ASP A 152 -14.50 15.13 -8.41
CA ASP A 152 -14.15 15.63 -7.08
C ASP A 152 -14.91 14.90 -5.94
N GLY A 153 -16.04 14.26 -6.25
CA GLY A 153 -16.89 13.63 -5.26
C GLY A 153 -17.71 14.64 -4.45
N TYR A 154 -18.07 14.23 -3.23
CA TYR A 154 -18.89 14.91 -2.21
C TYR A 154 -19.16 16.44 -2.38
N GLU A 155 -20.44 16.83 -2.20
CA GLU A 155 -21.01 18.20 -2.23
C GLU A 155 -20.83 19.04 -3.51
N HIS A 156 -19.66 18.98 -4.16
CA HIS A 156 -19.35 19.71 -5.39
C HIS A 156 -18.67 18.80 -6.41
N ASP A 157 -19.41 17.78 -6.85
CA ASP A 157 -18.92 16.73 -7.74
C ASP A 157 -18.67 17.25 -9.16
N LYS A 158 -17.44 17.74 -9.40
CA LYS A 158 -17.00 18.21 -10.71
C LYS A 158 -16.16 17.15 -11.39
N VAL A 159 -16.31 17.04 -12.70
CA VAL A 159 -15.46 16.18 -13.53
C VAL A 159 -14.02 16.68 -13.49
N ARG A 160 -13.07 15.75 -13.38
CA ARG A 160 -11.63 15.95 -13.54
C ARG A 160 -11.24 15.54 -14.97
N PRO A 161 -11.17 16.48 -15.93
CA PRO A 161 -11.16 16.14 -17.36
C PRO A 161 -9.99 15.24 -17.80
N ASP A 162 -8.87 15.31 -17.07
CA ASP A 162 -7.63 14.61 -17.40
C ASP A 162 -7.29 13.46 -16.42
N ALA A 163 -8.17 13.14 -15.46
CA ALA A 163 -7.90 12.10 -14.46
C ALA A 163 -7.60 10.74 -15.11
N TRP A 164 -8.32 10.38 -16.17
CA TRP A 164 -8.14 9.13 -16.91
C TRP A 164 -6.71 8.91 -17.39
N LYS A 165 -5.94 9.97 -17.68
CA LYS A 165 -4.53 9.86 -18.12
C LYS A 165 -3.66 9.22 -17.05
N PHE A 166 -3.95 9.51 -15.77
CA PHE A 166 -3.24 8.89 -14.66
C PHE A 166 -3.59 7.40 -14.54
N ARG A 167 -4.87 7.03 -14.64
CA ARG A 167 -5.30 5.63 -14.69
C ARG A 167 -4.59 4.87 -15.80
N ASP A 168 -4.65 5.39 -17.02
CA ASP A 168 -4.07 4.72 -18.19
C ASP A 168 -2.54 4.63 -18.09
N TRP A 169 -1.89 5.65 -17.51
CA TRP A 169 -0.46 5.59 -17.21
C TRP A 169 -0.13 4.51 -16.18
N VAL A 170 -0.90 4.36 -15.08
CA VAL A 170 -0.68 3.29 -14.09
C VAL A 170 -0.83 1.91 -14.72
N ILE A 171 -1.89 1.70 -15.51
CA ILE A 171 -2.11 0.43 -16.24
C ILE A 171 -0.92 0.13 -17.15
N LYS A 172 -0.44 1.13 -17.88
CA LYS A 172 0.73 0.97 -18.77
C LYS A 172 2.00 0.66 -17.98
N ALA A 173 2.25 1.38 -16.88
CA ALA A 173 3.43 1.17 -16.05
C ALA A 173 3.50 -0.26 -15.49
N LEU A 174 2.37 -0.82 -15.04
CA LEU A 174 2.30 -2.19 -14.54
C LEU A 174 2.48 -3.25 -15.63
N ASN A 175 2.07 -2.97 -16.86
CA ASN A 175 2.24 -3.90 -17.98
C ASN A 175 3.63 -3.86 -18.62
N ASP A 176 4.42 -2.82 -18.34
CA ASP A 176 5.75 -2.59 -18.91
C ASP A 176 6.91 -2.93 -17.95
N ASP A 177 6.60 -3.32 -16.70
CA ASP A 177 7.56 -3.79 -15.68
C ASP A 177 8.05 -5.22 -15.99
#